data_AF-A0A7C3QRG5-F1
#
_entry.id   AF-A0A7C3QRG5-F1
#
_cell.length_a   1.000
_cell.length_b   1.000
_cell.length_c   1.000
_cell.angle_alpha   90.00
_cell.angle_beta   90.00
_cell.angle_gamma   90.00
#
_symmetry.space_group_name_H-M   'P 1'
#
loop_
_entity.id
_entity.type
_entity.pdbx_description
1 polymer ?
#
loop_
_entity_poly.entity_id
_entity_poly.type
_entity_poly.pdbx_seq_one_letter_code
_entity_poly.pdbx_strand_id
1 'polypeptide(L)'
;MQNIHSVDQYIAMQAPHLQGLLQEIRRIIQETAPDAEECISYRMPAYRQGGYICFFASYKNHIGFYPLPGAIGRFGNELRSYKTSKGAIQFPVQSPLPVDLIKRIVQFRLQEVHEKKVMDADSKMRSKKNVKKQTKQKSKQKNVKKKVSKKSKKTAKKNVKKAIRKTVRKSKMKEK
;
A
#
# COMPACT_ATOMS: atom_id res chain seq x y z
N MET A 1 -25.26 -8.06 18.71
CA MET A 1 -23.77 -8.16 18.66
C MET A 1 -23.20 -6.87 19.19
N GLN A 2 -22.34 -6.90 20.21
CA GLN A 2 -21.75 -5.68 20.76
C GLN A 2 -20.73 -5.08 19.80
N ASN A 3 -20.77 -3.76 19.62
CA ASN A 3 -19.80 -3.02 18.83
C ASN A 3 -18.66 -2.60 19.76
N ILE A 4 -17.43 -3.00 19.41
CA ILE A 4 -16.23 -2.75 20.22
C ILE A 4 -15.49 -1.59 19.60
N HIS A 5 -15.37 -0.48 20.34
CA HIS A 5 -14.84 0.78 19.82
C HIS A 5 -13.42 1.09 20.32
N SER A 6 -12.97 0.45 21.41
CA SER A 6 -11.63 0.64 21.97
C SER A 6 -11.02 -0.66 22.51
N VAL A 7 -9.70 -0.65 22.69
CA VAL A 7 -8.97 -1.77 23.30
C VAL A 7 -9.32 -1.92 24.78
N ASP A 8 -9.55 -0.81 25.50
CA ASP A 8 -10.05 -0.85 26.88
C ASP A 8 -11.37 -1.60 26.99
N GLN A 9 -12.32 -1.28 26.10
CA GLN A 9 -13.62 -1.97 26.06
C GLN A 9 -13.44 -3.45 25.72
N TYR A 10 -12.55 -3.77 24.76
CA TYR A 10 -12.25 -5.17 24.42
C TYR A 10 -11.75 -5.95 25.64
N ILE A 11 -10.79 -5.39 26.38
CA ILE A 11 -10.18 -6.05 27.54
C ILE A 11 -11.20 -6.19 28.68
N ALA A 12 -11.98 -5.14 28.98
CA ALA A 12 -12.97 -5.16 30.05
C ALA A 12 -14.06 -6.24 29.86
N MET A 13 -14.35 -6.61 28.61
CA MET A 13 -15.30 -7.66 28.26
C MET A 13 -14.77 -9.09 28.44
N GLN A 14 -13.47 -9.27 28.71
CA GLN A 14 -12.86 -10.59 28.86
C GLN A 14 -12.99 -11.13 30.28
N ALA A 15 -12.83 -12.44 30.43
CA ALA A 15 -12.77 -13.06 31.75
C ALA A 15 -11.63 -12.45 32.59
N PRO A 16 -11.80 -12.23 33.91
CA PRO A 16 -10.83 -11.52 34.75
C PRO A 16 -9.39 -12.04 34.64
N HIS A 17 -9.21 -13.37 34.57
CA HIS A 17 -7.89 -13.99 34.44
C HIS A 17 -7.19 -13.70 33.10
N LEU A 18 -7.93 -13.35 32.05
CA LEU A 18 -7.38 -12.98 30.74
C LEU A 18 -7.06 -11.49 30.65
N GLN A 19 -7.76 -10.65 31.42
CA GLN A 19 -7.56 -9.20 31.37
C GLN A 19 -6.13 -8.81 31.70
N GLY A 20 -5.53 -9.42 32.74
CA GLY A 20 -4.14 -9.18 33.11
C GLY A 20 -3.15 -9.55 32.00
N LEU A 21 -3.33 -10.71 31.36
CA LEU A 21 -2.48 -11.14 30.23
C LEU A 21 -2.60 -10.19 29.02
N LEU A 22 -3.82 -9.73 28.72
CA LEU A 22 -4.05 -8.80 27.62
C LEU A 22 -3.47 -7.41 27.90
N GLN A 23 -3.58 -6.94 29.14
CA GLN A 23 -2.94 -5.69 29.57
C GLN A 23 -1.43 -5.78 29.50
N GLU A 24 -0.83 -6.92 29.87
CA GLU A 24 0.62 -7.11 29.76
C GLU A 24 1.08 -7.10 28.30
N ILE A 25 0.36 -7.77 27.39
CA ILE A 25 0.66 -7.68 25.95
C ILE A 25 0.53 -6.24 25.44
N ARG A 26 -0.55 -5.55 25.82
CA ARG A 26 -0.79 -4.15 25.45
C ARG A 26 0.39 -3.27 25.89
N ARG A 27 0.80 -3.40 27.15
CA ARG A 27 1.93 -2.68 27.73
C ARG A 27 3.23 -2.96 26.98
N ILE A 28 3.54 -4.23 26.73
CA ILE A 28 4.76 -4.62 25.99
C ILE A 28 4.80 -3.96 24.61
N ILE A 29 3.66 -3.95 23.90
CA ILE A 29 3.59 -3.35 22.57
C ILE A 29 3.77 -1.83 22.66
N GLN A 30 3.09 -1.15 23.59
CA GLN A 30 3.20 0.30 23.78
C GLN A 30 4.62 0.73 24.19
N GLU A 31 5.30 -0.02 25.07
CA GLU A 31 6.71 0.23 25.41
C GLU A 31 7.64 0.06 24.22
N THR A 32 7.34 -0.91 23.34
CA THR A 32 8.19 -1.24 22.19
C THR A 32 7.93 -0.33 20.99
N ALA A 33 6.69 0.15 20.86
CA ALA A 33 6.18 0.90 19.73
C ALA A 33 5.38 2.12 20.23
N PRO A 34 6.01 3.08 20.90
CA PRO A 34 5.31 4.21 21.54
C PRO A 34 4.55 5.10 20.53
N ASP A 35 5.01 5.13 19.28
CA ASP A 35 4.39 5.90 18.18
C ASP A 35 3.29 5.12 17.43
N ALA A 36 3.03 3.85 17.81
CA ALA A 36 2.01 3.05 17.15
C ALA A 36 0.61 3.47 17.60
N GLU A 37 -0.27 3.65 16.62
CA GLU A 37 -1.69 3.90 16.89
C GLU A 37 -2.37 2.59 17.32
N GLU A 38 -3.01 2.65 18.47
CA GLU A 38 -3.86 1.59 19.00
C GLU A 38 -5.29 1.71 18.41
N CYS A 39 -5.82 0.62 17.85
CA CYS A 39 -7.16 0.61 17.28
C CYS A 39 -7.85 -0.76 17.40
N ILE A 40 -9.14 -0.79 17.06
CA ILE A 40 -9.89 -2.04 16.88
C ILE A 40 -10.02 -2.33 15.39
N SER A 41 -9.58 -3.52 14.98
CA SER A 41 -9.70 -4.00 13.61
C SER A 41 -10.03 -5.48 13.64
N TYR A 42 -10.91 -5.94 12.74
CA TYR A 42 -11.46 -7.31 12.77
C TYR A 42 -12.02 -7.71 14.16
N ARG A 43 -12.59 -6.74 14.88
CA ARG A 43 -13.13 -6.90 16.26
C ARG A 43 -12.10 -7.33 17.31
N MET A 44 -10.81 -7.05 17.07
CA MET A 44 -9.74 -7.29 18.01
C MET A 44 -8.78 -6.11 18.10
N PRO A 45 -8.07 -5.95 19.22
CA PRO A 45 -6.99 -4.99 19.36
C PRO A 45 -5.93 -5.14 18.27
N ALA A 46 -5.50 -4.00 17.73
CA ALA A 46 -4.50 -3.90 16.68
C ALA A 46 -3.60 -2.69 16.91
N TYR A 47 -2.34 -2.80 16.45
CA TYR A 47 -1.40 -1.70 16.42
C TYR A 47 -0.90 -1.44 15.01
N ARG A 48 -0.83 -0.16 14.63
CA ARG A 48 -0.36 0.25 13.31
C ARG A 48 0.50 1.51 13.36
N GLN A 49 1.49 1.58 12.48
CA GLN A 49 2.30 2.78 12.28
C GLN A 49 2.68 2.91 10.80
N GLY A 50 1.78 3.46 9.97
CA GLY A 50 1.92 3.43 8.50
C GLY A 50 1.58 2.08 7.85
N GLY A 51 1.39 1.03 8.67
CA GLY A 51 0.94 -0.31 8.32
C GLY A 51 0.73 -1.13 9.61
N TYR A 52 0.07 -2.29 9.51
CA TYR A 52 -0.19 -3.14 10.68
C TYR A 52 1.08 -3.79 11.23
N ILE A 53 1.33 -3.60 12.52
CA ILE A 53 2.44 -4.20 13.25
C ILE A 53 2.01 -5.56 13.77
N CYS A 54 0.93 -5.60 14.55
CA CYS A 54 0.36 -6.82 15.10
C CYS A 54 -1.11 -6.64 15.50
N PHE A 55 -1.75 -7.78 15.80
CA PHE A 55 -3.06 -7.89 16.43
C PHE A 55 -2.96 -8.87 17.60
N PHE A 56 -3.89 -8.82 18.53
CA PHE A 56 -4.02 -9.85 19.56
C PHE A 56 -5.47 -10.08 19.96
N ALA A 57 -5.79 -11.31 20.38
CA ALA A 57 -7.12 -11.70 20.80
C ALA A 57 -7.09 -12.79 21.89
N SER A 58 -8.04 -12.76 22.81
CA SER A 58 -8.22 -13.80 23.82
C SER A 58 -9.04 -14.99 23.30
N TYR A 59 -8.63 -16.18 23.71
CA TYR A 59 -9.38 -17.42 23.57
C TYR A 59 -9.40 -18.18 24.90
N LYS A 60 -10.22 -19.23 24.99
CA LYS A 60 -10.43 -20.00 26.22
C LYS A 60 -9.12 -20.51 26.85
N ASN A 61 -8.18 -20.98 26.04
CA ASN A 61 -6.95 -21.64 26.52
C ASN A 61 -5.65 -20.92 26.11
N HIS A 62 -5.74 -19.87 25.30
CA HIS A 62 -4.56 -19.18 24.77
C HIS A 62 -4.89 -17.72 24.43
N ILE A 63 -3.86 -16.89 24.35
CA ILE A 63 -3.90 -15.61 23.66
C ILE A 63 -3.36 -15.80 22.25
N GLY A 64 -4.16 -15.43 21.25
CA GLY A 64 -3.73 -15.37 19.87
C GLY A 64 -2.97 -14.06 19.62
N PHE A 65 -1.74 -14.16 19.14
CA PHE A 65 -0.91 -13.02 18.75
C PHE A 65 -0.59 -13.11 17.25
N TYR A 66 -0.82 -12.03 16.51
CA TYR A 66 -0.81 -12.03 15.05
C TYR A 66 0.18 -11.00 14.51
N PRO A 67 1.47 -11.33 14.40
CA PRO A 67 2.49 -10.40 13.93
C PRO A 67 2.65 -10.40 12.41
N LEU A 68 1.67 -10.90 11.65
CA LEU A 68 1.75 -11.12 10.20
C LEU A 68 2.79 -12.21 9.79
N PRO A 69 2.72 -12.75 8.55
CA PRO A 69 3.53 -13.91 8.16
C PRO A 69 5.06 -13.72 8.16
N GLY A 70 5.55 -12.49 7.92
CA GLY A 70 6.99 -12.21 7.89
C GLY A 70 7.69 -12.53 9.21
N ALA A 71 7.05 -12.18 10.32
CA ALA A 71 7.57 -12.47 11.66
C ALA A 71 7.61 -13.97 11.96
N ILE A 72 6.60 -14.74 11.56
CA ILE A 72 6.59 -16.20 11.80
C ILE A 72 7.78 -16.87 11.13
N GLY A 73 8.11 -16.48 9.90
CA GLY A 73 9.29 -16.99 9.20
C GLY A 73 10.60 -16.62 9.88
N ARG A 74 10.74 -15.38 10.35
CA ARG A 74 11.97 -14.87 10.97
C ARG A 74 12.29 -15.51 12.33
N PHE A 75 11.26 -15.80 13.12
CA PHE A 75 11.37 -16.28 14.51
C PHE A 75 11.05 -17.77 14.65
N GLY A 76 10.97 -18.53 13.55
CA GLY A 76 10.49 -19.91 13.56
C GLY A 76 11.20 -20.85 14.56
N ASN A 77 12.51 -20.67 14.80
CA ASN A 77 13.24 -21.49 15.78
C ASN A 77 12.82 -21.21 17.23
N GLU A 78 12.55 -19.97 17.56
CA GLU A 78 12.18 -19.53 18.91
C GLU A 78 10.70 -19.80 19.19
N LEU A 79 9.91 -19.95 18.12
CA LEU A 79 8.49 -20.27 18.17
C LEU A 79 8.20 -21.76 18.29
N ARG A 80 9.22 -22.64 18.27
CA ARG A 80 9.03 -24.11 18.31
C ARG A 80 8.25 -24.60 19.53
N SER A 81 8.35 -23.89 20.65
CA SER A 81 7.63 -24.20 21.89
C SER A 81 6.16 -23.76 21.88
N TYR A 82 5.72 -23.04 20.85
CA TYR A 82 4.37 -22.50 20.73
C TYR A 82 3.64 -23.08 19.53
N LYS A 83 2.31 -23.14 19.63
CA LYS A 83 1.49 -23.48 18.46
C LYS A 83 1.41 -22.28 17.53
N THR A 84 1.84 -22.46 16.28
CA THR A 84 1.84 -21.41 15.27
C THR A 84 1.04 -21.78 14.03
N SER A 85 0.58 -20.77 13.29
CA SER A 85 0.06 -20.89 11.92
C SER A 85 0.77 -19.88 11.01
N LYS A 86 0.31 -19.73 9.75
CA LYS A 86 0.92 -18.80 8.78
C LYS A 86 1.05 -17.36 9.28
N GLY A 87 0.24 -16.92 10.24
CA GLY A 87 0.29 -15.55 10.76
C GLY A 87 -0.16 -15.41 12.20
N ALA A 88 -0.15 -16.50 12.97
CA ALA A 88 -0.61 -16.52 14.35
C ALA A 88 0.35 -17.32 15.24
N ILE A 89 0.49 -16.86 16.48
CA ILE A 89 1.18 -17.54 17.59
C ILE A 89 0.15 -17.68 18.70
N GLN A 90 0.08 -18.86 19.32
CA GLN A 90 -0.81 -19.11 20.45
C GLN A 90 0.02 -19.18 21.73
N PHE A 91 -0.12 -18.17 22.59
CA PHE A 91 0.49 -18.15 23.92
C PHE A 91 -0.46 -18.81 24.94
N PRO A 92 -0.09 -19.92 25.58
CA PRO A 92 -0.95 -20.58 26.57
C PRO A 92 -1.24 -19.66 27.77
N VAL A 93 -2.49 -19.62 28.23
CA VAL A 93 -2.89 -18.76 29.37
C VAL A 93 -2.32 -19.22 30.72
N GLN A 94 -1.89 -20.49 30.80
CA GLN A 94 -1.30 -21.08 32.01
C GLN A 94 0.22 -20.90 32.09
N SER A 95 0.85 -20.35 31.05
CA SER A 95 2.28 -20.13 30.98
C SER A 95 2.59 -18.63 31.02
N PRO A 96 3.72 -18.21 31.61
CA PRO A 96 4.13 -16.82 31.56
C PRO A 96 4.33 -16.38 30.10
N LEU A 97 3.97 -15.13 29.82
CA LEU A 97 4.17 -14.56 28.49
C LEU A 97 5.67 -14.43 28.19
N PRO A 98 6.12 -14.78 26.97
CA PRO A 98 7.52 -14.62 26.58
C PRO A 98 7.79 -13.17 26.19
N VAL A 99 7.91 -12.31 27.21
CA VAL A 99 8.03 -10.84 27.06
C VAL A 99 9.08 -10.45 26.03
N ASP A 100 10.30 -10.98 26.14
CA ASP A 100 11.41 -10.63 25.24
C ASP A 100 11.17 -11.07 23.80
N LEU A 101 10.49 -12.19 23.59
CA LEU A 101 10.13 -12.66 22.26
C LEU A 101 9.08 -11.74 21.63
N ILE A 102 8.06 -11.34 22.40
CA ILE A 102 7.03 -10.41 21.94
C ILE A 102 7.68 -9.07 21.55
N LYS A 103 8.56 -8.52 22.39
CA LYS A 103 9.31 -7.28 22.09
C LYS A 103 10.07 -7.38 20.78
N ARG A 104 10.89 -8.42 20.59
CA ARG A 104 11.67 -8.60 19.35
C ARG A 104 10.81 -8.78 18.11
N ILE A 105 9.68 -9.49 18.22
CA ILE A 105 8.74 -9.62 17.11
C ILE A 105 8.13 -8.26 16.74
N VAL A 106 7.69 -7.47 17.72
CA VAL A 106 7.12 -6.13 17.48
C VAL A 106 8.14 -5.19 16.85
N GLN A 107 9.39 -5.18 17.33
CA GLN A 107 10.48 -4.39 16.73
C GLN A 107 10.76 -4.78 15.28
N PHE A 108 10.83 -6.08 14.99
CA PHE A 108 11.01 -6.56 13.63
C PHE A 108 9.88 -6.08 12.71
N ARG A 109 8.64 -6.13 13.19
CA ARG A 109 7.46 -5.69 12.42
C ARG A 109 7.44 -4.18 12.19
N LEU A 110 7.86 -3.39 13.18
CA LEU A 110 8.05 -1.95 13.03
C LEU A 110 9.04 -1.65 11.90
N GLN A 111 10.20 -2.32 11.90
CA GLN A 111 11.21 -2.14 10.86
C GLN A 111 10.66 -2.47 9.47
N GLU A 112 10.01 -3.62 9.30
CA GLU A 112 9.42 -4.01 8.02
C GLU A 112 8.34 -3.02 7.53
N VAL A 113 7.54 -2.46 8.43
CA VAL A 113 6.51 -1.47 8.06
C VAL A 113 7.17 -0.16 7.63
N HIS A 114 8.22 0.27 8.34
CA HIS A 114 8.99 1.45 7.97
C HIS A 114 9.64 1.30 6.59
N GLU A 115 10.31 0.18 6.34
CA GLU A 115 10.95 -0.12 5.05
C GLU A 115 9.95 -0.13 3.90
N LYS A 116 8.78 -0.77 4.07
CA LYS A 116 7.72 -0.76 3.06
C LYS A 116 7.21 0.64 2.78
N LYS A 117 7.03 1.48 3.81
CA LYS A 117 6.61 2.88 3.63
C LYS A 117 7.61 3.67 2.79
N VAL A 118 8.92 3.45 3.01
CA VAL A 118 9.99 4.08 2.21
C VAL A 118 9.94 3.60 0.75
N MET A 119 9.86 2.29 0.53
CA MET A 119 9.77 1.71 -0.83
C MET A 119 8.52 2.16 -1.59
N ASP A 120 7.38 2.28 -0.91
CA ASP A 120 6.12 2.77 -1.48
C ASP A 120 6.20 4.27 -1.82
N ALA A 121 6.90 5.06 -1.02
CA ALA A 121 7.13 6.48 -1.29
C ALA A 121 8.02 6.67 -2.54
N ASP A 122 9.12 5.91 -2.63
CA ASP A 122 10.06 5.96 -3.75
C ASP A 122 9.45 5.47 -5.07
N SER A 123 8.67 4.39 -5.03
CA SER A 123 7.95 3.86 -6.19
C SER A 123 6.86 4.82 -6.69
N LYS A 124 6.12 5.47 -5.77
CA LYS A 124 5.16 6.54 -6.10
C LYS A 124 5.85 7.79 -6.69
N MET A 125 7.05 8.14 -6.24
CA MET A 125 7.82 9.27 -6.81
C MET A 125 8.34 8.96 -8.22
N ARG A 126 8.88 7.75 -8.45
CA ARG A 126 9.36 7.29 -9.76
C ARG A 126 8.23 7.17 -10.78
N SER A 127 7.08 6.62 -10.40
CA SER A 127 5.90 6.51 -11.27
C SER A 127 5.35 7.89 -11.67
N LYS A 128 5.25 8.86 -10.73
CA LYS A 128 4.88 10.26 -11.05
C LYS A 128 5.84 10.94 -12.04
N LYS A 129 7.16 10.71 -11.91
CA LYS A 129 8.16 11.23 -12.87
C LYS A 129 7.98 10.62 -14.28
N ASN A 130 7.75 9.31 -14.37
CA ASN A 130 7.53 8.65 -15.67
C ASN A 130 6.23 9.10 -16.35
N VAL A 131 5.13 9.26 -15.61
CA VAL A 131 3.86 9.78 -16.16
C VAL A 131 4.02 11.21 -16.70
N LYS A 132 4.74 12.09 -15.97
CA LYS A 132 5.06 13.45 -16.45
C LYS A 132 5.95 13.46 -17.70
N LYS A 133 6.93 12.56 -17.80
CA LYS A 133 7.80 12.45 -18.99
C LYS A 133 7.02 11.98 -20.22
N GLN A 134 6.13 11.01 -20.03
CA GLN A 134 5.32 10.41 -21.10
C GLN A 134 4.23 11.37 -21.62
N THR A 135 3.60 12.16 -20.73
CA THR A 135 2.66 13.22 -21.12
C THR A 135 3.34 14.36 -21.89
N LYS A 136 4.58 14.72 -21.52
CA LYS A 136 5.38 15.75 -22.23
C LYS A 136 5.86 15.29 -23.62
N GLN A 137 6.11 13.99 -23.82
CA GLN A 137 6.44 13.42 -25.13
C GLN A 137 5.19 13.31 -26.04
N LYS A 138 4.05 12.86 -25.49
CA LYS A 138 2.79 12.78 -26.24
C LYS A 138 2.29 14.14 -26.72
N SER A 139 2.46 15.21 -25.92
CA SER A 139 2.09 16.57 -26.33
C SER A 139 3.00 17.12 -27.43
N LYS A 140 4.32 16.84 -27.38
CA LYS A 140 5.26 17.16 -28.46
C LYS A 140 4.90 16.46 -29.77
N GLN A 141 4.60 15.16 -29.75
CA GLN A 141 4.20 14.40 -30.95
C GLN A 141 2.87 14.87 -31.55
N LYS A 142 1.88 15.22 -30.72
CA LYS A 142 0.61 15.83 -31.20
C LYS A 142 0.86 17.15 -31.92
N ASN A 143 1.72 18.02 -31.39
CA ASN A 143 2.05 19.30 -32.03
C ASN A 143 2.79 19.13 -33.37
N VAL A 144 3.68 18.15 -33.47
CA VAL A 144 4.38 17.84 -34.73
C VAL A 144 3.39 17.35 -35.79
N LYS A 145 2.52 16.37 -35.47
CA LYS A 145 1.50 15.85 -36.41
C LYS A 145 0.53 16.95 -36.89
N LYS A 146 0.15 17.87 -36.00
CA LYS A 146 -0.73 19.01 -36.34
C LYS A 146 -0.05 20.02 -37.27
N LYS A 147 1.26 20.26 -37.12
CA LYS A 147 2.05 21.10 -38.05
C LYS A 147 2.18 20.46 -39.43
N VAL A 148 2.43 19.15 -39.50
CA VAL A 148 2.58 18.42 -40.76
C VAL A 148 1.27 18.43 -41.56
N SER A 149 0.12 18.14 -40.93
CA SER A 149 -1.17 18.11 -41.66
C SER A 149 -1.59 19.48 -42.21
N LYS A 150 -1.29 20.56 -41.48
CA LYS A 150 -1.51 21.94 -41.96
C LYS A 150 -0.63 22.27 -43.17
N LYS A 151 0.63 21.80 -43.19
CA LYS A 151 1.54 22.01 -44.32
C LYS A 151 1.05 21.28 -45.57
N SER A 152 0.66 20.00 -45.45
CA SER A 152 0.15 19.19 -46.57
C SER A 152 -1.13 19.78 -47.18
N LYS A 153 -2.08 20.23 -46.35
CA LYS A 153 -3.31 20.90 -46.83
C LYS A 153 -3.02 22.21 -47.56
N LYS A 154 -2.00 22.96 -47.14
CA LYS A 154 -1.58 24.22 -47.79
C LYS A 154 -0.95 23.96 -49.16
N THR A 155 -0.13 22.90 -49.29
CA THR A 155 0.50 22.49 -50.55
C THR A 155 -0.53 21.96 -51.55
N ALA A 156 -1.49 21.15 -51.11
CA ALA A 156 -2.57 20.63 -51.95
C ALA A 156 -3.44 21.76 -52.53
N LYS A 157 -3.87 22.73 -51.70
CA LYS A 157 -4.62 23.91 -52.17
C LYS A 157 -3.83 24.74 -53.20
N LYS A 158 -2.50 24.85 -53.06
CA LYS A 158 -1.65 25.57 -54.02
C LYS A 158 -1.58 24.84 -55.36
N ASN A 159 -1.49 23.51 -55.35
CA ASN A 159 -1.42 22.69 -56.57
C ASN A 159 -2.75 22.68 -57.35
N VAL A 160 -3.88 22.58 -56.65
CA VAL A 160 -5.22 22.66 -57.28
C VAL A 160 -5.43 24.02 -57.93
N LYS A 161 -5.10 25.13 -57.25
CA LYS A 161 -5.16 26.47 -57.86
C LYS A 161 -4.26 26.60 -59.10
N LYS A 162 -3.08 25.96 -59.11
CA LYS A 162 -2.17 25.95 -60.26
C LYS A 162 -2.74 25.12 -61.43
N ALA A 163 -3.41 24.00 -61.15
CA ALA A 163 -4.04 23.16 -62.16
C ALA A 163 -5.23 23.87 -62.83
N ILE A 164 -6.13 24.47 -62.05
CA ILE A 164 -7.28 25.22 -62.57
C ILE A 164 -6.81 26.35 -63.50
N ARG A 165 -5.78 27.13 -63.10
CA ARG A 165 -5.20 28.18 -63.95
C ARG A 165 -4.64 27.64 -65.27
N LYS A 166 -4.01 26.46 -65.28
CA LYS A 166 -3.50 25.83 -66.51
C LYS A 166 -4.64 25.40 -67.43
N THR A 167 -5.70 24.80 -66.88
CA THR A 167 -6.84 24.35 -67.68
C THR A 167 -7.56 25.52 -68.36
N VAL A 168 -7.86 26.59 -67.61
CA VAL A 168 -8.51 27.80 -68.14
C VAL A 168 -7.66 28.48 -69.25
N ARG A 169 -6.33 28.45 -69.12
CA ARG A 169 -5.43 29.00 -70.15
C ARG A 169 -5.39 28.14 -71.42
N LYS A 170 -5.61 26.83 -71.29
CA LYS A 170 -5.65 25.86 -72.41
C LYS A 170 -6.97 25.93 -73.18
N SER A 171 -8.10 26.21 -72.51
CA SER A 171 -9.40 26.43 -73.17
C SER A 171 -9.42 27.72 -73.98
N LYS A 172 -8.84 28.81 -73.44
CA LYS A 172 -8.74 30.11 -74.15
C LYS A 172 -7.83 30.13 -75.40
N MET A 173 -7.04 29.08 -75.64
CA MET A 173 -6.17 28.96 -76.83
C MET A 173 -6.76 28.08 -77.93
N LYS A 174 -7.94 27.46 -77.73
CA LYS A 174 -8.62 26.60 -78.72
C LYS A 174 -9.74 27.31 -79.50
N GLU A 175 -9.98 28.60 -79.25
CA GLU A 175 -10.99 29.44 -79.92
C GLU A 175 -10.36 30.49 -80.85
N LYS A 176 -9.15 30.27 -81.36
CA LYS A 176 -8.50 31.14 -82.34
C LYS A 176 -8.01 30.33 -83.54
#